data_AF-A0A5Y7FVZ6-F1
#
_entry.id   AF-A0A5Y7FVZ6-F1
#
_cell.length_a   1.000
_cell.length_b   1.000
_cell.length_c   1.000
_cell.angle_alpha   90.00
_cell.angle_beta   90.00
_cell.angle_gamma   90.00
#
_symmetry.space_group_name_H-M   'P 1'
#
loop_
_entity.id
_entity.type
_entity.pdbx_description
1 polymer ?
#
loop_
_entity_poly.entity_id
_entity_poly.type
_entity_poly.pdbx_seq_one_letter_code
_entity_poly.pdbx_strand_id
1 'polypeptide(L)'
;MIYFLETKEAAQAFSVSTGALRLAVSRNSNKYEWLKVDNEKGGRGGKKLLFKISKDGLLTAFNKQLISKNILIYDEKMQKVKLSEIITTDNLKTANNSLKTSNLNLTESKMNDDLAVLNLKFENLSDEIKNNAREKLKALKQVEKYIEGGLKQKRALEICGISKIEIFRIRKAYKENGILGLIDTRGL
;
A
#
# COMPACT_ATOMS: atom_id res chain seq x y z
N MET A 1 22.06 11.59 -2.18
CA MET A 1 22.78 10.33 -1.92
C MET A 1 22.21 9.28 -2.85
N ILE A 2 23.07 8.65 -3.63
CA ILE A 2 22.69 7.67 -4.65
C ILE A 2 22.84 6.26 -4.07
N TYR A 3 21.87 5.40 -4.33
CA TYR A 3 21.92 4.00 -3.93
C TYR A 3 21.85 3.09 -5.15
N PHE A 4 22.26 1.84 -4.96
CA PHE A 4 22.24 0.83 -6.00
C PHE A 4 21.59 -0.46 -5.51
N LEU A 5 20.77 -1.04 -6.39
CA LEU A 5 20.04 -2.28 -6.17
C LEU A 5 20.42 -3.34 -7.21
N GLU A 6 20.33 -4.60 -6.82
CA GLU A 6 20.46 -5.70 -7.78
C GLU A 6 19.31 -5.73 -8.78
N THR A 7 19.53 -6.36 -9.94
CA THR A 7 18.53 -6.42 -11.03
C THR A 7 17.15 -6.89 -10.58
N LYS A 8 17.07 -7.86 -9.66
CA LYS A 8 15.80 -8.40 -9.16
C LYS A 8 15.04 -7.38 -8.32
N GLU A 9 15.72 -6.75 -7.37
CA GLU A 9 15.14 -5.77 -6.45
C GLU A 9 14.83 -4.46 -7.18
N ALA A 10 15.69 -4.05 -8.11
CA ALA A 10 15.46 -2.90 -8.98
C ALA A 10 14.23 -3.09 -9.88
N ALA A 11 14.02 -4.29 -10.41
CA ALA A 11 12.85 -4.60 -11.23
C ALA A 11 11.55 -4.41 -10.43
N GLN A 12 11.54 -4.87 -9.17
CA GLN A 12 10.42 -4.64 -8.25
C GLN A 12 10.25 -3.15 -7.94
N ALA A 13 11.34 -2.44 -7.61
CA ALA A 13 11.31 -1.02 -7.30
C ALA A 13 10.73 -0.16 -8.45
N PHE A 14 11.11 -0.49 -9.69
CA PHE A 14 10.66 0.21 -10.89
C PHE A 14 9.34 -0.34 -11.46
N SER A 15 8.77 -1.39 -10.87
CA SER A 15 7.57 -2.07 -11.38
C SER A 15 7.71 -2.54 -12.84
N VAL A 16 8.87 -3.12 -13.18
CA VAL A 16 9.18 -3.66 -14.51
C VAL A 16 9.73 -5.09 -14.41
N SER A 17 9.83 -5.79 -15.54
CA SER A 17 10.47 -7.10 -15.55
C SER A 17 12.00 -6.99 -15.50
N THR A 18 12.66 -8.00 -14.93
CA THR A 18 14.13 -8.10 -14.95
C THR A 18 14.68 -8.16 -16.39
N GLY A 19 13.91 -8.75 -17.31
CA GLY A 19 14.21 -8.76 -18.75
C GLY A 19 14.22 -7.36 -19.36
N ALA A 20 13.27 -6.49 -18.98
CA ALA A 20 13.23 -5.11 -19.44
C ALA A 20 14.47 -4.32 -19.00
N LEU A 21 14.93 -4.52 -17.76
CA LEU A 21 16.16 -3.93 -17.26
C LEU A 21 17.41 -4.44 -18.01
N ARG A 22 17.51 -5.75 -18.23
CA ARG A 22 18.62 -6.32 -19.03
C ARG A 22 18.60 -5.82 -20.47
N LEU A 23 17.42 -5.71 -21.07
CA LEU A 23 17.25 -5.16 -22.42
C LEU A 23 17.67 -3.69 -22.47
N ALA A 24 17.29 -2.88 -21.49
CA ALA A 24 17.72 -1.50 -21.39
C ALA A 24 19.25 -1.38 -21.32
N VAL A 25 19.90 -2.24 -20.54
CA VAL A 25 21.37 -2.34 -20.48
C VAL A 25 21.96 -2.75 -21.82
N SER A 26 21.43 -3.79 -22.46
CA SER A 26 21.93 -4.28 -23.76
C SER A 26 21.82 -3.25 -24.88
N ARG A 27 20.78 -2.40 -24.81
CA ARG A 27 20.52 -1.30 -25.76
C ARG A 27 21.22 0.00 -25.37
N ASN A 28 22.01 -0.02 -24.29
CA ASN A 28 22.65 1.16 -23.72
C ASN A 28 21.68 2.35 -23.51
N SER A 29 20.49 2.06 -22.97
CA SER A 29 19.44 3.06 -22.75
C SER A 29 19.70 3.87 -21.48
N ASN A 30 19.48 5.18 -21.59
CA ASN A 30 19.64 6.12 -20.47
C ASN A 30 18.47 6.08 -19.47
N LYS A 31 17.44 5.25 -19.72
CA LYS A 31 16.20 5.22 -18.91
C LYS A 31 16.42 4.71 -17.48
N TYR A 32 17.33 3.76 -17.31
CA TYR A 32 17.70 3.22 -16.01
C TYR A 32 19.21 3.28 -15.90
N GLU A 33 19.74 4.17 -15.06
CA GLU A 33 21.18 4.23 -14.82
C GLU A 33 21.65 2.94 -14.13
N TRP A 34 22.79 2.40 -14.57
CA TRP A 34 23.29 1.12 -14.11
C TRP A 34 24.82 1.09 -14.06
N LEU A 35 25.34 0.18 -13.25
CA LEU A 35 26.77 -0.11 -13.12
C LEU A 35 27.01 -1.61 -13.28
N LYS A 36 28.11 -1.93 -13.94
CA LYS A 36 28.60 -3.30 -14.07
C LYS A 36 29.61 -3.54 -12.97
N VAL A 37 29.36 -4.57 -12.16
CA VAL A 37 30.31 -5.00 -11.13
C VAL A 37 30.87 -6.36 -11.54
N ASP A 38 32.19 -6.43 -11.61
CA ASP A 38 32.89 -7.67 -11.87
C ASP A 38 32.79 -8.58 -10.64
N ASN A 39 32.54 -9.85 -10.90
CA ASN A 39 32.38 -10.83 -9.84
C ASN A 39 33.79 -11.24 -9.39
N GLU A 40 34.21 -10.83 -8.20
CA GLU A 40 35.57 -11.10 -7.67
C GLU A 40 35.96 -12.60 -7.74
N LYS A 41 34.97 -13.50 -7.71
CA LYS A 41 35.17 -14.96 -7.72
C LYS A 41 35.03 -15.64 -9.09
N GLY A 42 34.94 -14.89 -10.20
CA GLY A 42 35.07 -15.45 -11.56
C GLY A 42 34.10 -16.59 -11.95
N GLY A 43 32.99 -16.78 -11.22
CA GLY A 43 32.08 -17.91 -11.41
C GLY A 43 31.13 -17.78 -12.61
N ARG A 44 30.63 -18.93 -13.10
CA ARG A 44 29.61 -19.07 -14.14
C ARG A 44 28.29 -18.40 -13.75
N GLY A 45 28.19 -17.09 -13.93
CA GLY A 45 26.99 -16.30 -13.59
C GLY A 45 26.87 -14.97 -14.31
N GLY A 46 27.83 -14.62 -15.17
CA GLY A 46 27.89 -13.30 -15.80
C GLY A 46 28.25 -12.19 -14.82
N LYS A 47 28.55 -11.00 -15.35
CA LYS A 47 28.85 -9.81 -14.57
C LYS A 47 27.58 -9.32 -13.86
N LYS A 48 27.70 -8.86 -12.61
CA LYS A 48 26.56 -8.42 -11.80
C LYS A 48 26.14 -7.02 -12.23
N LEU A 49 24.84 -6.80 -12.41
CA LEU A 49 24.27 -5.50 -12.77
C LEU A 49 23.62 -4.86 -11.55
N LEU A 50 24.06 -3.65 -11.24
CA LEU A 50 23.50 -2.81 -10.21
C LEU A 50 22.78 -1.62 -10.86
N PHE A 51 21.58 -1.30 -10.40
CA PHE A 51 20.76 -0.22 -10.93
C PHE A 51 20.67 0.90 -9.90
N LYS A 52 20.87 2.12 -10.38
CA LYS A 52 20.82 3.33 -9.58
C LYS A 52 19.39 3.62 -9.14
N ILE A 53 19.21 3.96 -7.87
CA ILE A 53 17.94 4.39 -7.30
C ILE A 53 18.16 5.58 -6.36
N SER A 54 17.21 6.49 -6.33
CA SER A 54 17.20 7.59 -5.35
C SER A 54 16.72 7.09 -3.98
N LYS A 55 17.06 7.85 -2.94
CA LYS A 55 16.53 7.63 -1.59
C LYS A 55 15.00 7.57 -1.57
N ASP A 56 14.34 8.47 -2.30
CA ASP A 56 12.88 8.57 -2.36
C ASP A 56 12.25 7.39 -3.11
N GLY A 57 12.91 6.92 -4.18
CA GLY A 57 12.50 5.72 -4.90
C GLY A 57 12.57 4.47 -4.02
N LEU A 58 13.62 4.37 -3.21
CA LEU A 58 13.79 3.28 -2.25
C LEU A 58 12.72 3.32 -1.14
N LEU A 59 12.43 4.51 -0.59
CA LEU A 59 11.37 4.71 0.41
C LEU A 59 9.99 4.38 -0.16
N THR A 60 9.71 4.83 -1.38
CA THR A 60 8.43 4.55 -2.06
C THR A 60 8.24 3.06 -2.29
N ALA A 61 9.29 2.37 -2.76
CA ALA A 61 9.22 0.94 -3.02
C ALA A 61 9.10 0.11 -1.73
N PHE A 62 9.75 0.55 -0.63
CA PHE A 62 9.58 -0.05 0.69
C PHE A 62 8.16 0.17 1.24
N ASN A 63 7.62 1.39 1.16
CA ASN A 63 6.26 1.71 1.62
C ASN A 63 5.18 0.94 0.86
N LYS A 64 5.40 0.72 -0.45
CA LYS A 64 4.54 -0.14 -1.29
C LYS A 64 4.75 -1.64 -1.05
N GLN A 65 5.61 -2.03 -0.12
CA GLN A 65 5.98 -3.43 0.17
C GLN A 65 6.52 -4.18 -1.06
N LEU A 66 7.05 -3.47 -2.06
CA LEU A 66 7.67 -4.07 -3.24
C LEU A 66 9.04 -4.66 -2.92
N ILE A 67 9.71 -4.11 -1.91
CA ILE A 67 11.02 -4.53 -1.46
C ILE A 67 10.98 -4.76 0.06
N SER A 68 11.57 -5.86 0.53
CA SER A 68 11.62 -6.27 1.94
C SER A 68 12.66 -5.53 2.80
N LYS A 69 12.72 -5.82 4.09
CA LYS A 69 13.72 -5.22 5.00
C LYS A 69 15.15 -5.74 4.77
N ASN A 70 15.28 -6.92 4.16
CA ASN A 70 16.55 -7.66 4.04
C ASN A 70 17.20 -7.53 2.66
N ILE A 71 17.05 -6.38 1.99
CA ILE A 71 17.67 -6.18 0.67
C ILE A 71 19.12 -5.75 0.79
N LEU A 72 19.89 -6.24 -0.17
CA LEU A 72 21.24 -5.81 -0.46
C LEU A 72 21.21 -4.46 -1.17
N ILE A 73 21.51 -3.41 -0.43
CA ILE A 73 21.62 -2.04 -0.94
C ILE A 73 23.10 -1.66 -0.90
N TYR A 74 23.54 -1.02 -1.97
CA TYR A 74 24.90 -0.51 -2.07
C TYR A 74 24.88 1.01 -2.14
N ASP A 75 25.79 1.65 -1.42
CA ASP A 75 26.02 3.09 -1.49
C ASP A 75 26.93 3.46 -2.68
N GLU A 76 27.15 4.75 -2.92
CA GLU A 76 28.06 5.25 -3.96
C GLU A 76 29.48 4.65 -3.87
N LYS A 77 29.94 4.35 -2.65
CA LYS A 77 31.25 3.71 -2.40
C LYS A 77 31.23 2.18 -2.55
N MET A 78 30.15 1.59 -3.07
CA MET A 78 29.95 0.14 -3.22
C MET A 78 29.98 -0.64 -1.91
N GLN A 79 29.77 0.04 -0.78
CA GLN A 79 29.64 -0.59 0.52
C GLN A 79 28.20 -1.04 0.74
N LYS A 80 28.03 -2.20 1.37
CA LYS A 80 26.71 -2.71 1.74
C LYS A 80 26.15 -1.87 2.88
N VAL A 81 24.94 -1.34 2.69
CA VAL A 81 24.24 -0.53 3.69
C VAL A 81 22.90 -1.18 4.00
N LYS A 82 22.49 -1.15 5.26
CA LYS A 82 21.17 -1.68 5.64
C LYS A 82 20.09 -0.63 5.35
N LEU A 83 18.92 -1.09 4.92
CA LEU A 83 17.78 -0.20 4.69
C LEU A 83 17.40 0.62 5.95
N SER A 84 17.55 0.04 7.14
CA SER A 84 17.31 0.72 8.42
C SER A 84 18.26 1.88 8.71
N GLU A 85 19.47 1.86 8.15
CA GLU A 85 20.46 2.94 8.30
C GLU A 85 20.16 4.09 7.34
N ILE A 86 19.50 3.80 6.21
CA ILE A 86 19.09 4.79 5.18
C ILE A 86 17.78 5.47 5.56
N ILE A 87 16.82 4.70 6.08
CA ILE A 87 15.53 5.19 6.58
C ILE A 87 15.69 5.54 8.07
N THR A 88 16.49 6.57 8.36
CA THR A 88 16.50 7.16 9.70
C THR A 88 15.14 7.80 10.01
N THR A 89 14.76 7.74 11.29
CA THR A 89 13.46 8.14 11.87
C THR A 89 12.99 9.55 11.53
N ASP A 90 13.86 10.40 11.01
CA ASP A 90 13.50 11.76 10.63
C ASP A 90 12.80 11.83 9.26
N ASN A 91 13.03 10.86 8.36
CA ASN A 91 12.25 10.75 7.11
C ASN A 91 10.90 10.04 7.34
N LEU A 92 10.75 9.38 8.49
CA LEU A 92 9.46 8.91 8.94
C LEU A 92 8.59 10.10 9.39
N LYS A 93 9.15 11.23 9.84
CA LYS A 93 8.36 12.37 10.36
C LYS A 93 7.70 13.24 9.29
N THR A 94 8.15 13.22 8.03
CA THR A 94 7.46 13.95 6.94
C THR A 94 6.39 13.10 6.23
N ALA A 95 6.31 11.81 6.52
CA ALA A 95 5.20 10.94 6.10
C ALA A 95 4.27 10.55 7.28
N ASN A 96 4.75 10.57 8.54
CA ASN A 96 3.99 10.13 9.70
C ASN A 96 3.21 11.21 10.44
N ASN A 97 3.11 12.43 9.91
CA ASN A 97 1.98 13.32 10.26
C ASN A 97 0.68 12.96 9.52
N SER A 98 0.66 11.89 8.70
CA SER A 98 -0.59 11.32 8.17
C SER A 98 -1.07 10.06 8.90
N LEU A 99 -0.39 9.59 9.94
CA LEU A 99 -0.75 8.36 10.65
C LEU A 99 -1.01 8.60 12.15
N LYS A 100 -1.90 9.56 12.41
CA LYS A 100 -2.95 9.41 13.43
C LYS A 100 -4.29 9.49 12.72
N THR A 101 -4.66 8.40 12.05
CA THR A 101 -6.02 7.88 11.98
C THR A 101 -5.97 6.59 11.18
N SER A 102 -6.49 5.54 11.81
CA SER A 102 -6.76 4.23 11.24
C SER A 102 -7.42 4.34 9.86
N ASN A 103 -6.73 3.94 8.79
CA ASN A 103 -7.38 3.63 7.52
C ASN A 103 -6.77 2.38 6.89
N LEU A 104 -7.56 1.32 6.98
CA LEU A 104 -7.46 0.08 6.24
C LEU A 104 -7.52 0.41 4.73
N ASN A 105 -6.39 0.37 4.03
CA ASN A 105 -6.33 0.56 2.57
C ASN A 105 -6.95 -0.66 1.86
N LEU A 106 -8.23 -0.54 1.51
CA LEU A 106 -8.85 -1.27 0.40
C LEU A 106 -8.70 -0.39 -0.85
N THR A 107 -7.68 -0.64 -1.66
CA THR A 107 -7.58 -0.01 -3.00
C THR A 107 -7.57 -1.10 -4.06
N GLU A 108 -8.77 -1.54 -4.45
CA GLU A 108 -8.99 -1.97 -5.83
C GLU A 108 -9.23 -0.72 -6.69
N SER A 109 -8.68 -0.76 -7.90
CA SER A 109 -8.59 0.37 -8.82
C SER A 109 -9.96 0.87 -9.28
N LYS A 110 -10.13 2.20 -9.25
CA LYS A 110 -10.61 3.10 -10.32
C LYS A 110 -11.02 4.41 -9.66
N MET A 111 -10.20 5.45 -9.83
CA MET A 111 -10.61 6.80 -9.44
C MET A 111 -11.70 7.27 -10.40
N ASN A 112 -12.96 7.17 -9.96
CA ASN A 112 -14.06 7.96 -10.51
C ASN A 112 -14.06 9.30 -9.76
N ASP A 113 -14.09 10.42 -10.47
CA ASP A 113 -14.13 11.78 -9.90
C ASP A 113 -15.27 11.97 -8.88
N ASP A 114 -16.33 11.17 -9.00
CA ASP A 114 -17.43 11.09 -8.02
C ASP A 114 -16.96 10.72 -6.60
N LEU A 115 -15.99 9.81 -6.45
CA LEU A 115 -15.48 9.39 -5.13
C LEU A 115 -14.80 10.55 -4.38
N ALA A 116 -14.13 11.46 -5.10
CA ALA A 116 -13.50 12.62 -4.48
C ALA A 116 -14.54 13.62 -3.94
N VAL A 117 -15.60 13.87 -4.72
CA VAL A 117 -16.73 14.72 -4.30
C VAL A 117 -17.49 14.09 -3.13
N LEU A 118 -17.70 12.78 -3.17
CA LEU A 118 -18.34 12.02 -2.10
C LEU A 118 -17.51 12.05 -0.79
N ASN A 119 -16.18 11.91 -0.89
CA ASN A 119 -15.31 12.04 0.29
C ASN A 119 -15.33 13.44 0.89
N LEU A 120 -15.32 14.50 0.07
CA LEU A 120 -15.49 15.87 0.55
C LEU A 120 -16.84 16.07 1.26
N LYS A 121 -17.92 15.49 0.73
CA LYS A 121 -19.26 15.56 1.34
C LYS A 121 -19.31 14.84 2.68
N PHE A 122 -18.62 13.70 2.83
CA PHE A 122 -18.50 13.00 4.10
C PHE A 122 -17.68 13.81 5.12
N GLU A 123 -16.56 14.41 4.69
CA GLU A 123 -15.69 15.18 5.58
C GLU A 123 -16.30 16.50 6.09
N ASN A 124 -17.27 17.05 5.37
CA ASN A 124 -17.96 18.27 5.80
C ASN A 124 -19.11 18.01 6.80
N LEU A 125 -19.38 16.76 7.18
CA LEU A 125 -20.42 16.41 8.16
C LEU A 125 -19.93 16.51 9.61
N SER A 126 -20.87 16.57 10.55
CA SER A 126 -20.55 16.55 11.98
C SER A 126 -19.86 15.24 12.40
N ASP A 127 -19.01 15.32 13.42
CA ASP A 127 -18.27 14.17 13.92
C ASP A 127 -19.19 13.06 14.46
N GLU A 128 -20.36 13.43 14.98
CA GLU A 128 -21.38 12.49 15.46
C GLU A 128 -21.93 11.63 14.32
N ILE A 129 -22.28 12.26 13.19
CA ILE A 129 -22.79 11.56 11.99
C ILE A 129 -21.70 10.66 11.40
N LYS A 130 -20.45 11.16 11.34
CA LYS A 130 -19.30 10.38 10.88
C LYS A 130 -19.06 9.16 11.75
N ASN A 131 -19.12 9.31 13.06
CA ASN A 131 -18.89 8.21 14.00
C ASN A 131 -19.98 7.15 13.89
N ASN A 132 -21.25 7.53 13.78
CA ASN A 132 -22.36 6.60 13.55
C ASN A 132 -22.16 5.76 12.27
N ALA A 133 -21.80 6.41 11.16
CA ALA A 133 -21.52 5.71 9.90
C ALA A 133 -20.32 4.74 10.02
N ARG A 134 -19.27 5.14 10.75
CA ARG A 134 -18.09 4.30 11.01
C ARG A 134 -18.41 3.10 11.89
N GLU A 135 -19.27 3.25 12.89
CA GLU A 135 -19.74 2.15 13.74
C GLU A 135 -20.54 1.11 12.94
N LYS A 136 -21.48 1.57 12.09
CA LYS A 136 -22.21 0.69 11.16
C LYS A 136 -21.28 -0.07 10.22
N LEU A 137 -20.24 0.59 9.70
CA LEU A 137 -19.24 -0.06 8.85
C LEU A 137 -18.43 -1.12 9.62
N LYS A 138 -18.02 -0.80 10.86
CA LYS A 138 -17.27 -1.72 11.72
C LYS A 138 -18.09 -2.97 12.02
N ALA A 139 -19.37 -2.78 12.35
CA ALA A 139 -20.34 -3.84 12.54
C ALA A 139 -20.47 -4.75 11.30
N LEU A 140 -20.64 -4.16 10.12
CA LEU A 140 -20.73 -4.90 8.85
C LEU A 140 -19.49 -5.77 8.61
N LYS A 141 -18.29 -5.17 8.69
CA LYS A 141 -17.02 -5.88 8.48
C LYS A 141 -16.81 -7.00 9.49
N GLN A 142 -17.21 -6.80 10.74
CA GLN A 142 -17.08 -7.81 11.78
C GLN A 142 -17.97 -9.02 11.51
N VAL A 143 -19.23 -8.80 11.11
CA VAL A 143 -20.15 -9.88 10.72
C VAL A 143 -19.62 -10.64 9.51
N GLU A 144 -19.14 -9.94 8.48
CA GLU A 144 -18.56 -10.56 7.29
C GLU A 144 -17.33 -11.41 7.63
N LYS A 145 -16.42 -10.90 8.46
CA LYS A 145 -15.24 -11.63 8.93
C LYS A 145 -15.61 -12.92 9.69
N TYR A 146 -16.65 -12.89 10.52
CA TYR A 146 -17.10 -14.11 11.21
C TYR A 146 -17.66 -15.15 10.23
N ILE A 147 -18.43 -14.70 9.22
CA ILE A 147 -18.98 -15.59 8.20
C ILE A 147 -17.85 -16.20 7.35
N GLU A 148 -16.86 -15.40 6.94
CA GLU A 148 -15.67 -15.86 6.23
C GLU A 148 -14.84 -16.86 7.06
N GLY A 149 -14.79 -16.65 8.37
CA GLY A 149 -14.20 -17.58 9.34
C GLY A 149 -15.00 -18.87 9.57
N GLY A 150 -16.10 -19.09 8.82
CA GLY A 150 -16.90 -20.32 8.88
C GLY A 150 -18.04 -20.31 9.90
N LEU A 151 -18.32 -19.18 10.59
CA LEU A 151 -19.50 -19.11 11.46
C LEU A 151 -20.78 -19.05 10.63
N LYS A 152 -21.83 -19.75 11.10
CA LYS A 152 -23.18 -19.59 10.58
C LYS A 152 -23.64 -18.14 10.76
N GLN A 153 -24.25 -17.56 9.73
CA GLN A 153 -24.72 -16.16 9.71
C GLN A 153 -25.56 -15.81 10.95
N LYS A 154 -26.49 -16.68 11.35
CA LYS A 154 -27.32 -16.46 12.55
C LYS A 154 -26.47 -16.23 13.81
N ARG A 155 -25.41 -17.02 14.00
CA ARG A 155 -24.52 -16.93 15.16
C ARG A 155 -23.63 -15.69 15.10
N ALA A 156 -23.14 -15.33 13.92
CA ALA A 156 -22.38 -14.09 13.74
C ALA A 156 -23.20 -12.85 14.10
N LEU A 157 -24.48 -12.82 13.72
CA LEU A 157 -25.41 -11.73 14.07
C LEU A 157 -25.72 -11.67 15.56
N GLU A 158 -25.91 -12.82 16.21
CA GLU A 158 -26.09 -12.91 17.67
C GLU A 158 -24.88 -12.34 18.43
N ILE A 159 -23.65 -12.66 18.01
CA ILE A 159 -22.42 -12.17 18.64
C ILE A 159 -22.28 -10.65 18.48
N CYS A 160 -22.61 -10.13 17.30
CA CYS A 160 -22.55 -8.70 17.04
C CYS A 160 -23.73 -7.91 17.63
N GLY A 161 -24.79 -8.58 18.09
CA GLY A 161 -25.99 -7.93 18.63
C GLY A 161 -26.81 -7.18 17.58
N ILE A 162 -26.75 -7.58 16.31
CA ILE A 162 -27.37 -6.85 15.19
C ILE A 162 -28.48 -7.68 14.57
N SER A 163 -29.59 -7.03 14.23
CA SER A 163 -30.70 -7.70 13.56
C SER A 163 -30.36 -8.06 12.11
N LYS A 164 -30.93 -9.16 11.62
CA LYS A 164 -30.76 -9.60 10.21
C LYS A 164 -31.24 -8.53 9.21
N ILE A 165 -32.29 -7.78 9.55
CA ILE A 165 -32.85 -6.75 8.68
C ILE A 165 -31.90 -5.56 8.58
N GLU A 166 -31.34 -5.16 9.71
CA GLU A 166 -30.43 -4.03 9.80
C GLU A 166 -29.13 -4.27 9.05
N ILE A 167 -28.49 -5.43 9.24
CA ILE A 167 -27.26 -5.76 8.50
C ILE A 167 -27.51 -5.80 6.99
N PHE A 168 -28.69 -6.26 6.57
CA PHE A 168 -29.05 -6.32 5.14
C PHE A 168 -29.22 -4.92 4.56
N ARG A 169 -29.88 -4.01 5.29
CA ARG A 169 -30.02 -2.60 4.91
C ARG A 169 -28.66 -1.91 4.80
N ILE A 170 -27.82 -2.07 5.82
CA ILE A 170 -26.45 -1.51 5.87
C ILE A 170 -25.63 -2.04 4.69
N ARG A 171 -25.64 -3.35 4.45
CA ARG A 171 -24.89 -3.96 3.35
C ARG A 171 -25.34 -3.47 1.98
N LYS A 172 -26.66 -3.35 1.76
CA LYS A 172 -27.22 -2.84 0.51
C LYS A 172 -26.81 -1.38 0.29
N ALA A 173 -27.02 -0.52 1.29
CA ALA A 173 -26.70 0.90 1.20
C ALA A 173 -25.20 1.15 1.00
N TYR A 174 -24.34 0.38 1.68
CA TYR A 174 -22.89 0.46 1.52
C TYR A 174 -22.43 0.05 0.11
N LYS A 175 -23.05 -0.99 -0.48
CA LYS A 175 -22.73 -1.44 -1.84
C LYS A 175 -23.10 -0.40 -2.90
N GLU A 176 -24.20 0.32 -2.68
CA GLU A 176 -24.72 1.33 -3.62
C GLU A 176 -23.97 2.66 -3.51
N ASN A 177 -23.74 3.16 -2.29
CA ASN A 177 -23.28 4.54 -2.05
C ASN A 177 -22.05 4.63 -1.13
N GLY A 178 -21.38 3.52 -0.84
CA GLY A 178 -20.24 3.49 0.07
C GLY A 178 -20.57 3.97 1.48
N ILE A 179 -19.63 4.68 2.12
CA ILE A 179 -19.81 5.20 3.47
C ILE A 179 -20.97 6.19 3.59
N LEU A 180 -21.28 6.93 2.52
CA LEU A 180 -22.37 7.91 2.52
C LEU A 180 -23.75 7.26 2.59
N GLY A 181 -23.89 6.05 2.06
CA GLY A 181 -25.11 5.27 2.21
C GLY A 181 -25.41 4.86 3.66
N LEU A 182 -24.41 4.93 4.55
CA LEU A 182 -24.57 4.59 5.97
C LEU A 182 -24.96 5.77 6.85
N ILE A 183 -24.90 6.98 6.30
CA ILE A 183 -25.31 8.20 6.98
C ILE A 183 -26.83 8.22 7.08
N ASP A 184 -27.33 8.54 8.27
CA ASP A 184 -28.75 8.83 8.43
C ASP A 184 -29.03 10.26 7.98
N THR A 185 -29.64 10.41 6.80
CA THR A 185 -29.98 11.72 6.23
C THR A 185 -31.33 12.23 6.70
N ARG A 186 -32.04 11.52 7.60
CA ARG A 186 -33.40 11.89 8.02
C ARG A 186 -33.46 13.05 9.01
N GLY A 187 -32.31 13.46 9.56
CA GLY A 187 -32.18 14.59 10.49
C GLY A 187 -31.22 15.68 10.02
N LEU A 188 -30.86 15.67 8.72
CA LEU A 188 -30.01 16.67 8.07
C LEU A 188 -30.86 17.69 7.30
#